data_AF-A0A836BA56-F1
#
_entry.id   AF-A0A836BA56-F1
#
_cell.length_a   1.000
_cell.length_b   1.000
_cell.length_c   1.000
_cell.angle_alpha   90.00
_cell.angle_beta   90.00
_cell.angle_gamma   90.00
#
_symmetry.space_group_name_H-M   'P 1'
#
loop_
_entity.id
_entity.type
_entity.pdbx_description
1 polymer ?
#
loop_
_entity_poly.entity_id
_entity_poly.type
_entity_poly.pdbx_seq_one_letter_code
_entity_poly.pdbx_strand_id
1 'polypeptide(L)'
;MLQYPFVARAFAPVAPLMYIYHAFPFAPFLVFLAIYSGIVNNTSLPRFVRYHAMQAVLLDVLLIIPQVILNDLWKAPTDPLGLQAYITAYNTLFLFTSICAAYGMGSSLVGVTARLPLVAEAADAQVRDF
;
A
#
# COMPACT_ATOMS: atom_id res chain seq x y z
N MET A 1 -19.98 -2.11 2.93
CA MET A 1 -20.24 -3.26 2.03
C MET A 1 -19.06 -3.37 1.07
N LEU A 2 -18.31 -4.48 1.10
CA LEU A 2 -17.23 -4.75 0.14
C LEU A 2 -17.85 -5.06 -1.22
N GLN A 3 -17.69 -4.16 -2.20
CA GLN A 3 -18.24 -4.35 -3.56
C GLN A 3 -17.48 -5.40 -4.39
N TYR A 4 -16.34 -5.91 -3.91
CA TYR A 4 -15.52 -6.91 -4.61
C TYR A 4 -15.25 -8.16 -3.74
N PRO A 5 -16.23 -9.10 -3.64
CA PRO A 5 -16.14 -10.25 -2.74
C PRO A 5 -15.02 -11.24 -3.10
N PHE A 6 -14.61 -11.31 -4.37
CA PHE A 6 -13.52 -12.18 -4.80
C PHE A 6 -12.16 -11.68 -4.30
N VAL A 7 -11.90 -10.37 -4.39
CA VAL A 7 -10.68 -9.75 -3.88
C VAL A 7 -10.63 -9.88 -2.36
N ALA A 8 -11.76 -9.64 -1.68
CA ALA A 8 -11.86 -9.80 -0.23
C ALA A 8 -11.49 -11.23 0.23
N ARG A 9 -11.87 -12.26 -0.53
CA ARG A 9 -11.50 -13.65 -0.24
C ARG A 9 -10.00 -13.91 -0.46
N ALA A 10 -9.38 -13.29 -1.46
CA ALA A 10 -7.92 -13.38 -1.65
C ALA A 10 -7.13 -12.78 -0.48
N PHE A 11 -7.71 -11.82 0.25
CA PHE A 11 -7.13 -11.23 1.47
C PHE A 11 -7.43 -12.03 2.75
N ALA A 12 -8.21 -13.12 2.71
CA ALA A 12 -8.47 -13.97 3.87
C ALA A 12 -7.21 -14.42 4.66
N PRO A 13 -6.09 -14.85 4.02
CA PRO A 13 -4.87 -15.18 4.76
C PRO A 13 -4.19 -13.98 5.43
N VAL A 14 -4.48 -12.76 4.97
CA VAL A 14 -3.94 -11.51 5.52
C VAL A 14 -4.83 -10.94 6.64
N ALA A 15 -6.03 -11.50 6.83
CA ALA A 15 -6.96 -11.08 7.89
C ALA A 15 -6.37 -11.04 9.31
N PRO A 16 -5.56 -12.01 9.78
CA PRO A 16 -4.96 -11.92 11.11
C PRO A 16 -3.95 -10.75 11.22
N LEU A 17 -3.23 -10.45 10.14
CA LEU A 17 -2.31 -9.30 10.10
C LEU A 17 -3.09 -7.98 10.14
N MET A 18 -4.24 -7.90 9.46
CA MET A 18 -5.12 -6.72 9.52
C MET A 18 -5.59 -6.42 10.95
N TYR A 19 -5.90 -7.44 11.74
CA TYR A 19 -6.30 -7.25 13.13
C TYR A 19 -5.18 -6.60 13.96
N ILE A 20 -3.94 -7.07 13.79
CA ILE A 20 -2.76 -6.49 14.46
C ILE A 20 -2.51 -5.06 13.96
N TYR A 21 -2.65 -4.84 12.66
CA TYR A 21 -2.44 -3.53 12.03
C TYR A 21 -3.45 -2.47 12.51
N HIS A 22 -4.64 -2.88 12.93
CA HIS A 22 -5.67 -2.00 13.47
C HIS A 22 -5.74 -2.04 15.01
N ALA A 23 -4.85 -2.77 15.68
CA ALA A 23 -4.89 -2.94 17.13
C ALA A 23 -4.55 -1.64 17.89
N PHE A 24 -3.74 -0.75 17.31
CA PHE A 24 -3.42 0.54 17.90
C PHE A 24 -3.15 1.60 16.82
N PRO A 25 -3.38 2.90 17.12
CA PRO A 25 -3.37 3.97 16.12
C PRO A 25 -2.04 4.15 15.37
N PHE A 26 -0.92 3.78 16.00
CA PHE A 26 0.43 3.97 15.46
C PHE A 26 0.99 2.72 14.76
N ALA A 27 0.23 1.64 14.63
CA ALA A 27 0.68 0.40 14.01
C ALA A 27 1.16 0.59 12.55
N PRO A 28 0.45 1.34 11.68
CA PRO A 28 0.96 1.69 10.34
C PRO A 28 2.35 2.31 10.36
N PHE A 29 2.56 3.27 11.26
CA PHE A 29 3.84 3.96 11.39
C PHE A 29 4.96 3.03 11.87
N LEU A 30 4.68 2.12 12.81
CA LEU A 30 5.67 1.13 13.25
C LEU A 30 6.00 0.11 12.15
N VAL A 31 5.01 -0.30 11.34
CA VAL A 31 5.25 -1.18 10.19
C VAL A 31 6.12 -0.50 9.16
N PHE A 32 5.83 0.77 8.83
CA PHE A 32 6.68 1.61 8.00
C PHE A 32 8.13 1.63 8.51
N LEU A 33 8.31 1.94 9.80
CA LEU A 33 9.63 2.06 10.41
C LEU A 33 10.38 0.73 10.40
N ALA A 34 9.69 -0.37 10.71
CA ALA A 34 10.25 -1.72 10.74
C ALA A 34 10.73 -2.16 9.35
N ILE A 35 9.93 -1.92 8.30
CA ILE A 35 10.30 -2.27 6.92
C ILE A 35 11.46 -1.38 6.45
N TYR A 36 11.37 -0.06 6.68
CA TYR A 36 12.40 0.86 6.22
C TYR A 36 13.75 0.62 6.92
N SER A 37 13.75 0.51 8.25
CA SER A 37 14.98 0.28 9.01
C SER A 37 15.52 -1.15 8.86
N GLY A 38 14.64 -2.16 8.83
CA GLY A 38 15.04 -3.56 8.82
C GLY A 38 15.38 -4.10 7.42
N ILE A 39 14.71 -3.62 6.37
CA ILE A 39 14.86 -4.14 5.02
C ILE A 39 15.56 -3.12 4.12
N VAL A 40 15.02 -1.91 3.96
CA VAL A 40 15.53 -0.93 2.98
C VAL A 40 16.97 -0.50 3.28
N ASN A 41 17.26 -0.18 4.54
CA ASN A 41 18.60 0.25 4.98
C ASN A 41 19.57 -0.92 5.18
N ASN A 42 19.12 -2.16 5.12
CA ASN A 42 19.98 -3.32 5.32
C ASN A 42 20.74 -3.66 4.04
N THR A 43 22.01 -3.27 3.97
CA THR A 43 22.90 -3.55 2.82
C THR A 43 23.27 -5.01 2.68
N SER A 44 23.00 -5.87 3.67
CA SER A 44 23.18 -7.32 3.54
C SER A 44 22.13 -7.95 2.64
N LEU A 45 21.02 -7.27 2.37
CA LEU A 45 19.95 -7.75 1.51
C LEU A 45 20.19 -7.34 0.05
N PRO A 46 19.81 -8.19 -0.93
CA PRO A 46 19.91 -7.85 -2.34
C PRO A 46 19.16 -6.55 -2.67
N ARG A 47 19.73 -5.75 -3.59
CA ARG A 47 19.08 -4.52 -4.10
C ARG A 47 17.63 -4.77 -4.55
N PHE A 48 17.36 -5.94 -5.14
CA PHE A 48 16.02 -6.37 -5.53
C PHE A 48 15.00 -6.30 -4.39
N VAL A 49 15.30 -6.92 -3.25
CA VAL A 49 14.41 -6.95 -2.08
C VAL A 49 14.24 -5.55 -1.50
N ARG A 50 15.34 -4.79 -1.42
CA ARG A 50 15.35 -3.41 -0.92
C ARG A 50 14.50 -2.49 -1.80
N TYR A 51 14.56 -2.65 -3.12
CA TYR A 51 13.78 -1.90 -4.08
C TYR A 51 12.28 -2.18 -3.98
N HIS A 52 11.89 -3.45 -3.95
CA HIS A 52 10.49 -3.81 -3.76
C HIS A 52 9.94 -3.36 -2.40
N ALA A 53 10.73 -3.47 -1.33
CA ALA A 53 10.36 -2.97 -0.01
C ALA A 53 10.20 -1.44 0.00
N MET A 54 11.10 -0.71 -0.66
CA MET A 54 11.02 0.75 -0.77
C MET A 54 9.77 1.18 -1.56
N GLN A 55 9.45 0.49 -2.66
CA GLN A 55 8.23 0.75 -3.41
C GLN A 55 6.96 0.54 -2.58
N ALA A 56 6.90 -0.53 -1.78
CA ALA A 56 5.77 -0.80 -0.89
C ALA A 56 5.61 0.30 0.16
N VAL A 57 6.73 0.73 0.77
CA VAL A 57 6.77 1.80 1.76
C VAL A 57 6.34 3.15 1.17
N LEU A 58 6.85 3.51 -0.01
CA LEU A 58 6.47 4.76 -0.68
C LEU A 58 5.01 4.75 -1.12
N LEU A 59 4.51 3.60 -1.57
CA LEU A 59 3.10 3.46 -1.94
C LEU A 59 2.21 3.67 -0.71
N ASP A 60 2.56 3.08 0.43
CA ASP A 60 1.83 3.28 1.69
C ASP A 60 1.78 4.76 2.09
N VAL A 61 2.94 5.45 2.07
CA VAL A 61 3.01 6.89 2.35
C VAL A 61 2.20 7.73 1.35
N LEU A 62 2.24 7.38 0.06
CA LEU A 62 1.48 8.08 -0.98
C LEU A 62 -0.04 7.96 -0.76
N LEU A 63 -0.50 6.83 -0.23
CA LEU A 63 -1.92 6.58 0.05
C LEU A 63 -2.44 7.31 1.29
N ILE A 64 -1.57 7.79 2.17
CA ILE A 64 -1.98 8.63 3.31
C ILE A 64 -2.70 9.88 2.80
N ILE A 65 -2.23 10.49 1.70
CA ILE A 65 -2.80 11.72 1.13
C ILE A 65 -4.30 11.57 0.81
N PRO A 66 -4.72 10.64 -0.09
CA PRO A 66 -6.13 10.47 -0.40
C PRO A 66 -6.94 9.96 0.79
N GLN A 67 -6.34 9.17 1.70
CA GLN A 67 -7.03 8.71 2.91
C GLN A 67 -7.37 9.88 3.85
N VAL A 68 -6.44 10.81 4.09
CA VAL A 68 -6.68 12.01 4.90
C VAL A 68 -7.72 12.92 4.24
N ILE A 69 -7.65 13.08 2.91
CA ILE A 69 -8.64 13.86 2.17
C ILE A 69 -10.05 13.26 2.34
N LEU A 70 -10.20 11.96 2.17
CA LEU A 70 -11.51 11.31 2.24
C LEU A 70 -12.05 11.23 3.68
N ASN A 71 -11.20 10.89 4.65
CA ASN A 71 -11.63 10.71 6.04
C ASN A 71 -11.82 12.02 6.80
N ASP A 72 -10.86 12.94 6.69
CA ASP A 72 -10.80 14.11 7.58
C ASP A 72 -11.38 15.37 6.93
N LEU A 73 -11.13 15.57 5.63
CA LEU A 73 -11.56 16.78 4.92
C LEU A 73 -12.96 16.63 4.32
N TRP A 74 -13.21 15.57 3.57
CA TRP A 74 -14.48 15.38 2.87
C TRP A 74 -15.58 14.91 3.81
N LYS A 75 -15.28 13.91 4.67
CA LYS A 75 -16.23 13.20 5.56
C LYS A 75 -17.40 12.57 4.78
N ALA A 76 -18.01 11.51 5.31
CA ALA A 76 -19.07 10.81 4.59
C ALA A 76 -20.25 11.74 4.27
N PRO A 77 -20.51 12.07 2.99
CA PRO A 77 -21.57 13.03 2.63
C PRO A 77 -22.95 12.41 2.84
N THR A 78 -23.92 13.24 3.22
CA THR A 78 -25.31 12.81 3.39
C THR A 78 -26.10 12.90 2.09
N ASP A 79 -25.60 13.64 1.09
CA ASP A 79 -26.24 13.76 -0.21
C ASP A 79 -25.98 12.49 -1.07
N PRO A 80 -26.98 12.04 -1.86
CA PRO A 80 -26.84 10.80 -2.63
C PRO A 80 -25.68 10.83 -3.64
N LEU A 81 -25.42 11.99 -4.24
CA LEU A 81 -24.38 12.17 -5.25
C LEU A 81 -22.98 12.16 -4.62
N GLY A 82 -22.79 12.92 -3.53
CA GLY A 82 -21.56 12.93 -2.74
C GLY A 82 -21.24 11.57 -2.13
N LEU A 83 -22.26 10.84 -1.66
CA LEU A 83 -22.07 9.47 -1.15
C LEU A 83 -21.61 8.51 -2.25
N GLN A 84 -22.17 8.61 -3.46
CA GLN A 84 -21.74 7.78 -4.60
C GLN A 84 -20.29 8.10 -5.00
N ALA A 85 -19.92 9.38 -5.04
CA ALA A 85 -18.55 9.81 -5.33
C ALA A 85 -17.57 9.31 -4.26
N TYR A 86 -17.95 9.41 -2.98
CA TYR A 86 -17.17 8.90 -1.85
C TYR A 86 -16.93 7.40 -1.94
N ILE A 87 -17.97 6.60 -2.19
CA ILE A 87 -17.86 5.15 -2.37
C ILE A 87 -16.95 4.82 -3.56
N THR A 88 -17.12 5.54 -4.68
CA THR A 88 -16.32 5.33 -5.89
C THR A 88 -14.84 5.60 -5.62
N ALA A 89 -14.51 6.68 -4.92
CA ALA A 89 -13.14 7.01 -4.55
C ALA A 89 -12.49 5.91 -3.71
N TYR A 90 -13.18 5.39 -2.69
CA TYR A 90 -12.67 4.28 -1.88
C TYR A 90 -12.44 3.01 -2.70
N ASN A 91 -13.36 2.68 -3.60
CA ASN A 91 -13.21 1.53 -4.48
C ASN A 91 -12.03 1.71 -5.43
N THR A 92 -11.84 2.90 -6.01
CA THR A 92 -10.70 3.19 -6.87
C THR A 92 -9.39 3.03 -6.12
N LEU A 93 -9.28 3.55 -4.90
CA LEU A 93 -8.09 3.38 -4.06
C LEU A 93 -7.86 1.91 -3.71
N PHE A 94 -8.90 1.19 -3.32
CA PHE A 94 -8.81 -0.23 -3.02
C PHE A 94 -8.35 -1.05 -4.23
N LEU A 95 -8.90 -0.80 -5.42
CA LEU A 95 -8.50 -1.49 -6.65
C LEU A 95 -7.08 -1.11 -7.07
N PHE A 96 -6.73 0.17 -7.03
CA PHE A 96 -5.39 0.65 -7.36
C PHE A 96 -4.33 -0.02 -6.49
N THR A 97 -4.54 -0.06 -5.17
CA THR A 97 -3.63 -0.70 -4.22
C THR A 97 -3.58 -2.21 -4.40
N SER A 98 -4.72 -2.86 -4.59
CA SER A 98 -4.79 -4.31 -4.85
C SER A 98 -4.04 -4.70 -6.12
N ILE A 99 -4.18 -3.92 -7.21
CA ILE A 99 -3.47 -4.16 -8.47
C ILE A 99 -1.96 -3.97 -8.28
N CYS A 100 -1.53 -2.89 -7.62
CA CYS A 100 -0.12 -2.66 -7.32
C CYS A 100 0.47 -3.80 -6.47
N ALA A 101 -0.24 -4.25 -5.44
CA ALA A 101 0.19 -5.36 -4.61
C ALA A 101 0.28 -6.67 -5.39
N ALA A 102 -0.73 -7.00 -6.21
CA ALA A 102 -0.73 -8.21 -7.03
C ALA A 102 0.39 -8.19 -8.08
N TYR A 103 0.61 -7.07 -8.76
CA TYR A 103 1.69 -6.90 -9.72
C TYR A 103 3.07 -6.97 -9.05
N GLY A 104 3.24 -6.33 -7.89
CA GLY A 104 4.44 -6.43 -7.07
C GLY A 104 4.75 -7.87 -6.68
N MET A 105 3.81 -8.58 -6.05
CA MET A 105 3.97 -9.99 -5.67
C MET A 105 4.27 -10.90 -6.88
N GLY A 106 3.51 -10.76 -7.96
CA GLY A 106 3.69 -11.55 -9.17
C GLY A 106 5.08 -11.35 -9.79
N SER A 107 5.52 -10.10 -9.91
CA SER A 107 6.86 -9.78 -10.42
C SER A 107 7.98 -10.33 -9.52
N SER A 108 7.80 -10.28 -8.20
CA SER A 108 8.76 -10.82 -7.24
C SER A 108 8.89 -12.34 -7.33
N LEU A 109 7.80 -13.05 -7.63
CA LEU A 109 7.82 -14.50 -7.87
C LEU A 109 8.53 -14.89 -9.17
N VAL A 110 8.44 -14.06 -10.21
CA VAL A 110 9.13 -14.28 -11.51
C VAL A 110 10.58 -13.76 -11.48
N GLY A 111 10.96 -13.00 -10.46
CA GLY A 111 12.29 -12.39 -10.35
C GLY A 111 12.48 -11.16 -11.24
N VAL A 112 11.39 -10.55 -11.70
CA VAL A 112 11.41 -9.32 -12.51
C VAL A 112 11.20 -8.13 -11.60
N THR A 113 11.99 -7.07 -11.80
CA THR A 113 11.83 -5.81 -11.06
C THR A 113 10.57 -5.07 -11.52
N ALA A 114 9.45 -5.28 -10.83
CA ALA A 114 8.25 -4.44 -11.08
C ALA A 114 8.55 -2.98 -10.79
N ARG A 115 8.05 -2.11 -11.67
CA ARG A 115 8.02 -0.68 -11.46
C ARG A 115 6.60 -0.26 -11.13
N LEU A 116 6.33 -0.03 -9.85
CA LEU A 116 5.02 0.46 -9.42
C LEU A 116 4.80 1.90 -9.92
N PRO A 117 3.59 2.24 -10.39
CA PRO A 117 3.30 3.60 -10.84
C PRO A 117 3.51 4.60 -9.71
N LEU A 118 3.97 5.81 -10.05
CA LEU A 118 4.25 6.94 -9.15
C LEU A 118 5.43 6.78 -8.17
N VAL A 119 5.73 5.56 -7.74
CA VAL A 119 6.73 5.32 -6.68
C VAL A 119 8.03 4.69 -7.18
N ALA A 120 8.06 4.15 -8.40
CA ALA A 120 9.23 3.42 -8.92
C ALA A 120 10.51 4.26 -9.00
N GLU A 121 10.41 5.52 -9.46
CA GLU A 121 11.58 6.41 -9.59
C GLU A 121 12.08 6.88 -8.22
N ALA A 122 11.15 7.25 -7.33
CA ALA A 122 11.49 7.63 -5.96
C ALA A 122 12.10 6.47 -5.17
N ALA A 123 11.64 5.23 -5.39
CA ALA A 123 12.23 4.05 -4.80
C ALA A 123 13.66 3.82 -5.28
N ASP A 124 13.93 4.04 -6.56
CA ASP A 124 15.26 3.86 -7.16
C ASP A 124 16.25 4.91 -6.64
N ALA A 125 15.79 6.16 -6.51
CA ALA A 125 16.59 7.24 -5.94
C ALA A 125 16.98 7.01 -4.47
N GLN A 126 16.13 6.32 -3.69
CA GLN A 126 16.40 6.05 -2.28
C GLN A 126 17.26 4.80 -2.05
N VAL A 127 17.16 3.80 -2.92
CA VAL A 127 17.96 2.58 -2.82
C VAL A 127 19.33 2.86 -3.39
N ARG A 128 20.27 3.27 -2.53
CA ARG A 128 21.65 3.58 -2.91
C ARG A 128 22.33 2.35 -3.54
N ASP A 129 22.93 2.60 -4.70
CA ASP A 129 23.80 1.67 -5.42
C ASP A 129 25.16 1.64 -4.74
N PHE A 130 25.42 0.57 -4.01
CA PHE A 130 26.76 0.14 -3.64
C PHE A 130 26.92 -1.31 -4.08
#